data_AF-A0AAE0WRF8-F1
#
_entry.id   AF-A0AAE0WRF8-F1
#
_cell.length_a   1.000
_cell.length_b   1.000
_cell.length_c   1.000
_cell.angle_alpha   90.00
_cell.angle_beta   90.00
_cell.angle_gamma   90.00
#
_symmetry.space_group_name_H-M   'P 1'
#
loop_
_entity.id
_entity.type
_entity.pdbx_description
1 polymer ?
#
loop_
_entity_poly.entity_id
_entity_poly.type
_entity_poly.pdbx_seq_one_letter_code
_entity_poly.pdbx_strand_id
1 'polypeptide(L)'
;MPVLNEIDESTPRSHRLVASAHFNQIQRWGSIQDPAHSDEEDTQNPFEDVLAITGYHVRRATSQILATQPWCLIEVLRCRQWASTPFTLQRLNPSEAVVSAYAFLVARLQHTVFHHNTGDLALTDCTRALQSLQSALSHSRSRQQVDLIPAAWLLTLSEMLDFPSSKVWHTHAAGTMALIKTELCSHEKVDKGSLSRMMPSLLEAFLTSEAVLTSNEPWQAIVQPVVAGSLDDDAEFVEYIASSLVTVLALIAESGARMTHNFTNLLDMMDRANKARYSLKNIVIELVDLGLGDSDVLGLCLAALLGLDRLISRLRHEAFAHDLDSSYEEDDTRLCVQILQEEFKRSEATPATDIQLAFKRHAPMLAPRS
;
A
#
# COMPACT_ATOMS: atom_id res chain seq x y z
N MET A 1 9.40 14.21 61.03
CA MET A 1 8.18 14.74 61.68
C MET A 1 8.41 16.22 61.93
N PRO A 2 7.48 17.16 61.64
CA PRO A 2 6.02 17.01 61.67
C PRO A 2 5.25 17.46 60.39
N VAL A 3 4.00 17.00 60.36
CA VAL A 3 2.73 17.62 59.90
C VAL A 3 2.54 17.89 58.40
N LEU A 4 1.82 16.94 57.81
CA LEU A 4 0.93 17.04 56.66
C LEU A 4 -0.18 18.08 56.91
N ASN A 5 -0.47 18.91 55.92
CA ASN A 5 -1.79 19.53 55.76
C ASN A 5 -2.23 19.40 54.30
N GLU A 6 -3.35 18.68 54.16
CA GLU A 6 -4.45 18.76 53.19
C GLU A 6 -4.24 19.68 51.98
N ILE A 7 -4.17 19.06 50.79
CA ILE A 7 -4.57 19.70 49.54
C ILE A 7 -5.72 18.87 48.95
N ASP A 8 -6.87 19.52 49.05
CA ASP A 8 -8.18 19.32 48.44
C ASP A 8 -8.22 18.48 47.16
N GLU A 9 -8.96 17.37 47.22
CA GLU A 9 -9.46 16.62 46.07
C GLU A 9 -10.60 17.40 45.41
N SER A 10 -10.29 18.18 44.37
CA SER A 10 -11.31 18.59 43.41
C SER A 10 -10.88 18.26 41.97
N THR A 11 -11.63 17.33 41.39
CA THR A 11 -11.59 16.81 40.01
C THR A 11 -11.41 17.88 38.92
N PRO A 12 -10.98 17.44 37.71
CA PRO A 12 -11.99 17.45 36.64
C PRO A 12 -12.14 16.08 35.97
N ARG A 13 -13.23 15.40 36.32
CA ARG A 13 -13.96 14.48 35.43
C ARG A 13 -14.46 15.30 34.23
N SER A 14 -13.60 15.57 33.25
CA SER A 14 -14.01 16.24 32.00
C SER A 14 -13.38 15.60 30.75
N HIS A 15 -12.23 14.94 30.86
CA HIS A 15 -11.56 14.36 29.69
C HIS A 15 -12.11 12.99 29.22
N ARG A 16 -13.07 12.38 29.94
CA ARG A 16 -13.75 11.13 29.52
C ARG A 16 -14.95 11.35 28.59
N LEU A 17 -15.45 12.59 28.48
CA LEU A 17 -16.66 12.90 27.71
C LEU A 17 -16.39 13.22 26.24
N VAL A 18 -15.17 13.62 25.87
CA VAL A 18 -14.81 13.95 24.48
C VAL A 18 -14.58 12.68 23.64
N ALA A 19 -14.00 11.63 24.25
CA ALA A 19 -13.81 10.33 23.60
C ALA A 19 -15.14 9.59 23.35
N SER A 20 -16.12 9.74 24.25
CA SER A 20 -17.47 9.21 24.05
C SER A 20 -18.26 9.96 22.97
N ALA A 21 -18.01 11.26 22.77
CA ALA A 21 -18.66 12.04 21.73
C ALA A 21 -18.16 11.67 20.31
N HIS A 22 -16.86 11.43 20.13
CA HIS A 22 -16.29 10.93 18.87
C HIS A 22 -16.64 9.46 18.62
N PHE A 23 -16.68 8.62 19.67
CA PHE A 23 -17.17 7.25 19.57
C PHE A 23 -18.67 7.17 19.24
N ASN A 24 -19.49 8.08 19.78
CA ASN A 24 -20.91 8.19 19.43
C ASN A 24 -21.14 8.77 18.04
N GLN A 25 -20.19 9.54 17.49
CA GLN A 25 -20.23 9.96 16.09
C GLN A 25 -19.89 8.78 15.16
N ILE A 26 -18.86 8.00 15.49
CA ILE A 26 -18.50 6.77 14.74
C ILE A 26 -19.57 5.67 14.88
N GLN A 27 -20.23 5.53 16.04
CA GLN A 27 -21.34 4.59 16.24
C GLN A 27 -22.69 5.07 15.68
N ARG A 28 -22.97 6.39 15.62
CA ARG A 28 -24.17 6.91 14.91
C ARG A 28 -24.14 6.62 13.42
N TRP A 29 -22.95 6.43 12.84
CA TRP A 29 -22.80 6.12 11.42
C TRP A 29 -23.00 4.61 11.14
N GLY A 30 -23.09 3.77 12.18
CA GLY A 30 -23.45 2.35 12.10
C GLY A 30 -24.83 2.00 12.68
N SER A 31 -25.67 2.98 13.04
CA SER A 31 -26.97 2.78 13.71
C SER A 31 -28.11 3.55 13.03
N ILE A 32 -28.23 3.41 11.70
CA ILE A 32 -29.43 3.83 10.96
C ILE A 32 -30.15 2.57 10.46
N GLN A 33 -31.16 2.16 11.20
CA GLN A 33 -32.30 1.31 10.84
C GLN A 33 -33.40 1.72 11.83
N ASP A 34 -34.66 2.02 11.52
CA ASP A 34 -35.48 2.31 10.33
C ASP A 34 -36.80 2.87 10.94
N PRO A 35 -37.72 3.57 10.24
CA PRO A 35 -38.66 2.80 9.44
C PRO A 35 -39.14 3.48 8.14
N ALA A 36 -39.21 2.66 7.09
CA ALA A 36 -40.24 2.67 6.06
C ALA A 36 -40.33 3.95 5.21
N HIS A 37 -39.48 4.02 4.19
CA HIS A 37 -39.97 4.12 2.81
C HIS A 37 -38.85 3.77 1.82
N SER A 38 -39.23 2.99 0.83
CA SER A 38 -38.48 2.56 -0.34
C SER A 38 -37.75 3.70 -1.05
N ASP A 39 -36.43 3.62 -1.12
CA ASP A 39 -35.60 3.62 -2.32
C ASP A 39 -34.20 3.16 -1.89
N GLU A 40 -33.50 2.38 -2.73
CA GLU A 40 -32.18 1.79 -2.45
C GLU A 40 -31.11 2.88 -2.25
N GLU A 41 -31.06 3.47 -1.05
CA GLU A 41 -30.00 4.38 -0.66
C GLU A 41 -28.77 3.56 -0.27
N ASP A 42 -27.89 3.44 -1.25
CA ASP A 42 -26.51 2.95 -1.23
C ASP A 42 -25.76 3.40 0.04
N THR A 43 -25.86 2.59 1.10
CA THR A 43 -25.22 2.79 2.41
C THR A 43 -23.73 2.42 2.31
N GLN A 44 -23.00 3.13 1.44
CA GLN A 44 -21.57 2.95 1.32
C GLN A 44 -20.86 3.46 2.58
N ASN A 45 -19.81 2.75 2.99
CA ASN A 45 -19.14 2.94 4.26
C ASN A 45 -18.29 4.23 4.28
N PRO A 46 -18.49 5.16 5.22
CA PRO A 46 -17.69 6.40 5.36
C PRO A 46 -16.17 6.17 5.45
N PHE A 47 -15.77 4.98 5.92
CA PHE A 47 -14.37 4.59 5.96
C PHE A 47 -13.79 4.41 4.55
N GLU A 48 -14.55 3.80 3.64
CA GLU A 48 -14.14 3.57 2.25
C GLU A 48 -14.03 4.90 1.51
N ASP A 49 -14.93 5.84 1.77
CA ASP A 49 -14.86 7.18 1.19
C ASP A 49 -13.57 7.90 1.62
N VAL A 50 -13.20 7.87 2.90
CA VAL A 50 -11.95 8.48 3.40
C VAL A 50 -10.73 7.83 2.77
N LEU A 51 -10.74 6.51 2.64
CA LEU A 51 -9.66 5.76 1.99
C LEU A 51 -9.55 6.08 0.49
N ALA A 52 -10.67 6.15 -0.23
CA ALA A 52 -10.72 6.48 -1.64
C ALA A 52 -10.18 7.90 -1.91
N ILE A 53 -10.65 8.88 -1.13
CA ILE A 53 -10.16 10.27 -1.19
C ILE A 53 -8.65 10.32 -0.88
N THR A 54 -8.22 9.63 0.18
CA THR A 54 -6.81 9.56 0.56
C THR A 54 -5.95 8.99 -0.57
N GLY A 55 -6.33 7.84 -1.12
CA GLY A 55 -5.62 7.18 -2.20
C GLY A 55 -5.54 8.05 -3.45
N TYR A 56 -6.64 8.74 -3.81
CA TYR A 56 -6.66 9.71 -4.89
C TYR A 56 -5.63 10.84 -4.70
N HIS A 57 -5.59 11.45 -3.51
CA HIS A 57 -4.65 12.54 -3.22
C HIS A 57 -3.19 12.08 -3.19
N VAL A 58 -2.91 10.91 -2.63
CA VAL A 58 -1.57 10.31 -2.65
C VAL A 58 -1.12 10.05 -4.09
N ARG A 59 -1.99 9.47 -4.94
CA ARG A 59 -1.68 9.24 -6.36
C ARG A 59 -1.44 10.55 -7.12
N ARG A 60 -2.23 11.59 -6.85
CA ARG A 60 -2.04 12.91 -7.45
C ARG A 60 -0.69 13.54 -7.06
N ALA A 61 -0.33 13.51 -5.78
CA ALA A 61 0.97 14.00 -5.33
C ALA A 61 2.13 13.18 -5.93
N THR A 62 1.94 11.86 -6.03
CA THR A 62 2.88 10.93 -6.66
C THR A 62 3.09 11.24 -8.16
N SER A 63 2.02 11.56 -8.88
CA SER A 63 2.09 12.00 -10.29
C SER A 63 2.92 13.28 -10.46
N GLN A 64 2.75 14.25 -9.56
CA GLN A 64 3.54 15.49 -9.58
C GLN A 64 5.04 15.24 -9.33
N ILE A 65 5.36 14.31 -8.41
CA ILE A 65 6.74 13.87 -8.19
C ILE A 65 7.29 13.22 -9.46
N LEU A 66 6.56 12.29 -10.09
CA LEU A 66 7.01 11.64 -11.32
C LEU A 66 7.25 12.65 -12.46
N ALA A 67 6.40 13.67 -12.59
CA ALA A 67 6.53 14.70 -13.62
C ALA A 67 7.77 15.58 -13.42
N THR A 68 8.16 15.85 -12.17
CA THR A 68 9.27 16.75 -11.83
C THR A 68 10.58 16.03 -11.54
N GLN A 69 10.50 14.76 -11.11
CA GLN A 69 11.61 13.93 -10.65
C GLN A 69 11.47 12.49 -11.18
N PRO A 70 11.64 12.25 -12.50
CA PRO A 70 11.48 10.92 -13.08
C PRO A 70 12.43 9.86 -12.52
N TRP A 71 13.56 10.28 -11.96
CA TRP A 71 14.53 9.39 -11.29
C TRP A 71 14.00 8.79 -9.98
N CYS A 72 12.91 9.32 -9.42
CA CYS A 72 12.22 8.78 -8.24
C CYS A 72 11.18 7.70 -8.60
N LEU A 73 11.33 7.03 -9.75
CA LEU A 73 10.37 6.06 -10.28
C LEU A 73 10.03 4.94 -9.27
N ILE A 74 11.01 4.47 -8.50
CA ILE A 74 10.82 3.39 -7.53
C ILE A 74 9.96 3.86 -6.36
N GLU A 75 10.23 5.05 -5.85
CA GLU A 75 9.41 5.69 -4.82
C GLU A 75 7.99 5.92 -5.33
N VAL A 76 7.83 6.37 -6.59
CA VAL A 76 6.53 6.56 -7.24
C VAL A 76 5.75 5.24 -7.32
N LEU A 77 6.38 4.14 -7.74
CA LEU A 77 5.73 2.82 -7.80
C LEU A 77 5.31 2.32 -6.41
N ARG A 78 6.15 2.53 -5.39
CA ARG A 78 5.79 2.25 -4.00
C ARG A 78 4.57 3.06 -3.61
N CYS A 79 4.61 4.38 -3.77
CA CYS A 79 3.50 5.23 -3.35
C CYS A 79 2.19 4.86 -4.06
N ARG A 80 2.26 4.52 -5.35
CA ARG A 80 1.11 4.00 -6.11
C ARG A 80 0.53 2.75 -5.44
N GLN A 81 1.35 1.74 -5.17
CA GLN A 81 0.86 0.46 -4.64
C GLN A 81 0.34 0.56 -3.20
N TRP A 82 0.96 1.41 -2.38
CA TRP A 82 0.52 1.64 -1.00
C TRP A 82 -0.78 2.46 -0.93
N ALA A 83 -1.09 3.25 -1.96
CA ALA A 83 -2.36 3.97 -2.07
C ALA A 83 -3.54 3.06 -2.42
N SER A 84 -3.31 1.91 -3.06
CA SER A 84 -4.34 0.88 -3.28
C SER A 84 -4.75 0.28 -1.94
N THR A 85 -6.03 0.36 -1.58
CA THR A 85 -6.50 -0.06 -0.24
C THR A 85 -6.89 -1.53 -0.23
N PRO A 86 -6.16 -2.42 0.46
CA PRO A 86 -6.41 -3.85 0.38
C PRO A 86 -7.39 -4.35 1.45
N PHE A 87 -7.92 -3.46 2.30
CA PHE A 87 -8.76 -3.84 3.44
C PHE A 87 -10.15 -3.26 3.34
N THR A 88 -11.14 -4.14 3.45
CA THR A 88 -12.51 -3.75 3.80
C THR A 88 -12.67 -3.90 5.31
N LEU A 89 -12.80 -2.78 6.05
CA LEU A 89 -13.00 -2.82 7.52
C LEU A 89 -14.44 -3.16 7.93
N GLN A 90 -15.36 -3.36 6.99
CA GLN A 90 -16.80 -3.55 7.23
C GLN A 90 -17.17 -4.75 8.13
N ARG A 91 -16.22 -5.59 8.55
CA ARG A 91 -16.49 -6.80 9.35
C ARG A 91 -15.78 -6.86 10.70
N LEU A 92 -15.07 -5.81 11.10
CA LEU A 92 -14.24 -5.84 12.30
C LEU A 92 -14.84 -4.96 13.40
N ASN A 93 -14.78 -5.44 14.64
CA ASN A 93 -14.89 -4.60 15.84
C ASN A 93 -13.49 -3.99 16.04
N PRO A 94 -13.22 -2.79 15.51
CA PRO A 94 -11.85 -2.35 15.29
C PRO A 94 -11.15 -2.13 16.62
N SER A 95 -9.94 -2.67 16.75
CA SER A 95 -9.08 -2.38 17.91
C SER A 95 -8.82 -0.88 18.08
N GLU A 96 -8.45 -0.48 19.29
CA GLU A 96 -8.07 0.90 19.61
C GLU A 96 -6.95 1.43 18.70
N ALA A 97 -6.04 0.57 18.25
CA ALA A 97 -4.96 0.93 17.34
C ALA A 97 -5.51 1.35 15.96
N VAL A 98 -6.47 0.60 15.41
CA VAL A 98 -7.11 0.92 14.12
C VAL A 98 -7.93 2.20 14.24
N VAL A 99 -8.71 2.34 15.31
CA VAL A 99 -9.53 3.53 15.57
C VAL A 99 -8.65 4.78 15.66
N SER A 100 -7.54 4.70 16.40
CA SER A 100 -6.63 5.83 16.58
C SER A 100 -5.87 6.16 15.28
N ALA A 101 -5.43 5.15 14.53
CA ALA A 101 -4.77 5.36 13.23
C ALA A 101 -5.73 5.96 12.19
N TYR A 102 -6.99 5.55 12.20
CA TYR A 102 -8.03 6.13 11.35
C TYR A 102 -8.33 7.59 11.74
N ALA A 103 -8.43 7.90 13.03
CA ALA A 103 -8.61 9.27 13.50
C ALA A 103 -7.45 10.17 13.04
N PHE A 104 -6.21 9.67 13.13
CA PHE A 104 -5.05 10.36 12.59
C PHE A 104 -5.15 10.60 11.08
N LEU A 105 -5.55 9.58 10.30
CA LEU A 105 -5.76 9.74 8.86
C LEU A 105 -6.77 10.84 8.55
N VAL A 106 -7.92 10.84 9.23
CA VAL A 106 -8.97 11.86 9.04
C VAL A 106 -8.45 13.26 9.40
N ALA A 107 -7.79 13.42 10.55
CA ALA A 107 -7.23 14.70 10.97
C ALA A 107 -6.16 15.21 9.99
N ARG A 108 -5.35 14.30 9.45
CA ARG A 108 -4.32 14.60 8.45
C ARG A 108 -4.92 14.98 7.10
N LEU A 109 -5.95 14.27 6.65
CA LEU A 109 -6.69 14.60 5.43
C LEU A 109 -7.34 15.99 5.54
N GLN A 110 -7.96 16.29 6.69
CA GLN A 110 -8.51 17.61 6.98
C GLN A 110 -7.45 18.72 6.91
N HIS A 111 -6.25 18.47 7.44
CA HIS A 111 -5.17 19.44 7.44
C HIS A 111 -4.58 19.66 6.04
N THR A 112 -4.24 18.56 5.36
CA THR A 112 -3.43 18.59 4.12
C THR A 112 -4.26 18.86 2.88
N VAL A 113 -5.43 18.21 2.77
CA VAL A 113 -6.29 18.27 1.59
C VAL A 113 -7.33 19.36 1.72
N PHE A 114 -7.94 19.49 2.90
CA PHE A 114 -9.04 20.43 3.13
C PHE A 114 -8.59 21.75 3.78
N HIS A 115 -7.29 21.90 4.06
CA HIS A 115 -6.68 23.11 4.63
C HIS A 115 -7.33 23.60 5.94
N HIS A 116 -7.87 22.67 6.74
CA HIS A 116 -8.36 22.97 8.08
C HIS A 116 -7.19 23.09 9.07
N ASN A 117 -7.34 23.92 10.10
CA ASN A 117 -6.33 24.08 11.14
C ASN A 117 -6.37 22.92 12.16
N THR A 118 -6.10 21.70 11.70
CA THR A 118 -6.14 20.45 12.48
C THR A 118 -4.76 19.86 12.74
N GLY A 119 -3.68 20.65 12.59
CA GLY A 119 -2.30 20.17 12.76
C GLY A 119 -2.03 19.60 14.15
N ASP A 120 -2.42 20.34 15.20
CA ASP A 120 -2.25 19.88 16.60
C ASP A 120 -3.08 18.62 16.90
N LEU A 121 -4.27 18.52 16.30
CA LEU A 121 -5.12 17.33 16.43
C LEU A 121 -4.46 16.13 15.73
N ALA A 122 -3.94 16.32 14.51
CA ALA A 122 -3.25 15.27 13.77
C ALA A 122 -2.02 14.76 14.54
N LEU A 123 -1.24 15.64 15.17
CA LEU A 123 -0.11 15.25 16.03
C LEU A 123 -0.55 14.46 17.26
N THR A 124 -1.64 14.90 17.90
CA THR A 124 -2.21 14.22 19.08
C THR A 124 -2.72 12.83 18.71
N ASP A 125 -3.43 12.71 17.59
CA ASP A 125 -3.99 11.45 17.11
C ASP A 125 -2.90 10.50 16.60
N CYS A 126 -1.86 11.01 15.95
CA CYS A 126 -0.66 10.24 15.58
C CYS A 126 0.01 9.65 16.83
N THR A 127 0.25 10.49 17.84
CA THR A 127 0.86 10.06 19.11
C THR A 127 0.04 8.94 19.77
N ARG A 128 -1.29 9.09 19.79
CA ARG A 128 -2.20 8.08 20.32
C ARG A 128 -2.12 6.78 19.52
N ALA A 129 -2.18 6.86 18.19
CA ALA A 129 -2.11 5.70 17.31
C ALA A 129 -0.80 4.91 17.51
N LEU A 130 0.33 5.61 17.62
CA LEU A 130 1.62 4.98 17.90
C LEU A 130 1.67 4.32 19.27
N GLN A 131 1.14 4.97 20.32
CA GLN A 131 1.06 4.39 21.66
C GLN A 131 0.18 3.14 21.68
N SER A 132 -1.01 3.19 21.06
CA SER A 132 -1.91 2.04 20.96
C SER A 132 -1.24 0.88 20.23
N LEU A 133 -0.61 1.14 19.08
CA LEU A 133 0.11 0.13 18.31
C LEU A 133 1.28 -0.47 19.09
N GLN A 134 2.11 0.36 19.74
CA GLN A 134 3.22 -0.10 20.58
C GLN A 134 2.74 -0.95 21.76
N SER A 135 1.64 -0.57 22.41
CA SER A 135 1.06 -1.35 23.50
C SER A 135 0.60 -2.71 23.00
N ALA A 136 -0.06 -2.76 21.83
CA ALA A 136 -0.55 -4.01 21.25
C ALA A 136 0.61 -4.91 20.79
N LEU A 137 1.71 -4.33 20.31
CA LEU A 137 2.94 -5.08 20.00
C LEU A 137 3.69 -5.57 21.26
N SER A 138 3.52 -4.91 22.39
CA SER A 138 4.20 -5.29 23.63
C SER A 138 3.58 -6.52 24.31
N HIS A 139 2.29 -6.80 24.07
CA HIS A 139 1.60 -7.97 24.63
C HIS A 139 1.61 -9.14 23.65
N SER A 140 2.14 -10.29 24.07
CA SER A 140 2.30 -11.48 23.20
C SER A 140 0.99 -12.02 22.62
N ARG A 141 -0.12 -11.89 23.35
CA ARG A 141 -1.45 -12.32 22.92
C ARG A 141 -2.08 -11.41 21.85
N SER A 142 -1.74 -10.12 21.82
CA SER A 142 -2.27 -9.17 20.83
C SER A 142 -1.42 -9.05 19.58
N ARG A 143 -0.18 -9.57 19.56
CA ARG A 143 0.63 -9.65 18.33
C ARG A 143 -0.02 -10.47 17.21
N GLN A 144 -0.92 -11.38 17.56
CA GLN A 144 -1.69 -12.18 16.61
C GLN A 144 -3.00 -11.50 16.17
N GLN A 145 -3.25 -10.25 16.58
CA GLN A 145 -4.45 -9.53 16.15
C GLN A 145 -4.32 -9.08 14.70
N VAL A 146 -5.30 -9.48 13.90
CA VAL A 146 -5.50 -9.10 12.49
C VAL A 146 -5.52 -7.57 12.30
N ASP A 147 -5.81 -6.81 13.36
CA ASP A 147 -5.99 -5.37 13.34
C ASP A 147 -4.69 -4.56 13.32
N LEU A 148 -3.53 -5.17 13.61
CA LEU A 148 -2.25 -4.46 13.65
C LEU A 148 -1.78 -4.01 12.26
N ILE A 149 -2.02 -4.83 11.24
CA ILE A 149 -1.63 -4.53 9.86
C ILE A 149 -2.45 -3.36 9.31
N PRO A 150 -3.80 -3.35 9.40
CA PRO A 150 -4.59 -2.18 9.03
C PRO A 150 -4.19 -0.91 9.78
N ALA A 151 -3.91 -0.99 11.09
CA ALA A 151 -3.47 0.18 11.86
C ALA A 151 -2.14 0.74 11.35
N ALA A 152 -1.14 -0.12 11.12
CA ALA A 152 0.16 0.29 10.59
C ALA A 152 0.08 0.80 9.14
N TRP A 153 -0.83 0.24 8.34
CA TRP A 153 -1.12 0.72 7.00
C TRP A 153 -1.74 2.12 7.01
N LEU A 154 -2.73 2.36 7.86
CA LEU A 154 -3.37 3.68 8.00
C LEU A 154 -2.37 4.75 8.43
N LEU A 155 -1.43 4.42 9.34
CA LEU A 155 -0.31 5.31 9.68
C LEU A 155 0.55 5.64 8.44
N THR A 156 0.86 4.62 7.64
CA THR A 156 1.63 4.79 6.40
C THR A 156 0.92 5.74 5.43
N LEU A 157 -0.36 5.50 5.13
CA LEU A 157 -1.18 6.35 4.26
C LEU A 157 -1.27 7.80 4.77
N SER A 158 -1.44 7.97 6.09
CA SER A 158 -1.53 9.29 6.70
C SER A 158 -0.25 10.09 6.49
N GLU A 159 0.92 9.48 6.67
CA GLU A 159 2.21 10.15 6.44
C GLU A 159 2.45 10.45 4.95
N MET A 160 1.92 9.62 4.04
CA MET A 160 2.01 9.85 2.60
C MET A 160 1.17 11.05 2.12
N LEU A 161 0.08 11.42 2.82
CA LEU A 161 -0.75 12.57 2.46
C LEU A 161 -0.02 13.92 2.58
N ASP A 162 0.90 14.03 3.54
CA ASP A 162 1.62 15.27 3.80
C ASP A 162 2.82 15.40 2.86
N PHE A 163 3.65 14.35 2.80
CA PHE A 163 4.88 14.38 2.03
C PHE A 163 5.28 12.97 1.56
N PRO A 164 4.92 12.55 0.32
CA PRO A 164 5.27 11.23 -0.21
C PRO A 164 6.78 10.97 -0.33
N SER A 165 7.63 11.99 -0.17
CA SER A 165 9.09 11.82 -0.12
C SER A 165 9.67 11.78 1.32
N SER A 166 8.81 11.80 2.34
CA SER A 166 9.23 11.69 3.75
C SER A 166 9.80 10.31 4.08
N LYS A 167 10.85 10.25 4.88
CA LYS A 167 11.39 8.98 5.40
C LYS A 167 10.47 8.30 6.42
N VAL A 168 9.48 9.04 6.96
CA VAL A 168 8.60 8.55 8.02
C VAL A 168 7.64 7.48 7.49
N TRP A 169 6.99 7.71 6.35
CA TRP A 169 6.09 6.72 5.77
C TRP A 169 6.83 5.43 5.39
N HIS A 170 8.09 5.51 4.91
CA HIS A 170 8.92 4.32 4.66
C HIS A 170 9.12 3.47 5.91
N THR A 171 9.22 4.09 7.09
CA THR A 171 9.36 3.38 8.37
C THR A 171 8.07 2.65 8.73
N HIS A 172 6.91 3.29 8.54
CA HIS A 172 5.61 2.64 8.75
C HIS A 172 5.33 1.54 7.74
N ALA A 173 5.71 1.75 6.47
CA ALA A 173 5.64 0.75 5.41
C ALA A 173 6.48 -0.48 5.77
N ALA A 174 7.75 -0.28 6.17
CA ALA A 174 8.63 -1.35 6.62
C ALA A 174 8.08 -2.11 7.85
N GLY A 175 7.50 -1.39 8.81
CA GLY A 175 6.84 -1.99 9.97
C GLY A 175 5.63 -2.84 9.59
N THR A 176 4.76 -2.31 8.71
CA THR A 176 3.59 -3.01 8.17
C THR A 176 4.02 -4.27 7.42
N MET A 177 5.06 -4.16 6.61
CA MET A 177 5.69 -5.27 5.88
C MET A 177 6.21 -6.36 6.81
N ALA A 178 6.85 -6.00 7.93
CA ALA A 178 7.30 -6.95 8.93
C ALA A 178 6.12 -7.70 9.58
N LEU A 179 5.02 -7.00 9.86
CA LEU A 179 3.81 -7.62 10.41
C LEU A 179 3.17 -8.61 9.42
N ILE A 180 3.04 -8.21 8.15
CA ILE A 180 2.55 -9.11 7.08
C ILE A 180 3.42 -10.37 7.01
N LYS A 181 4.75 -10.22 6.98
CA LYS A 181 5.68 -11.37 6.98
C LYS A 181 5.45 -12.30 8.17
N THR A 182 5.23 -11.76 9.37
CA THR A 182 4.97 -12.61 10.56
C THR A 182 3.63 -13.35 10.50
N GLU A 183 2.58 -12.74 9.92
CA GLU A 183 1.28 -13.40 9.75
C GLU A 183 1.37 -14.55 8.74
N LEU A 184 2.09 -14.34 7.63
CA LEU A 184 2.30 -15.35 6.59
C LEU A 184 3.06 -16.58 7.08
N CYS A 185 4.07 -16.38 7.94
CA CYS A 185 4.77 -17.49 8.57
C CYS A 185 3.90 -18.26 9.57
N SER A 186 2.77 -17.70 10.01
CA SER A 186 1.92 -18.29 11.05
C SER A 186 0.67 -18.99 10.50
N HIS A 187 0.24 -18.72 9.27
CA HIS A 187 -1.00 -19.25 8.70
C HIS A 187 -0.75 -20.12 7.46
N GLU A 188 -1.00 -21.43 7.58
CA GLU A 188 -0.95 -22.40 6.46
C GLU A 188 -2.08 -22.19 5.42
N LYS A 189 -3.06 -21.31 5.67
CA LYS A 189 -4.15 -21.02 4.74
C LYS A 189 -4.40 -19.52 4.68
N VAL A 190 -3.96 -18.89 3.59
CA VAL A 190 -4.18 -17.47 3.31
C VAL A 190 -5.54 -17.33 2.62
N ASP A 191 -6.48 -16.61 3.25
CA ASP A 191 -7.78 -16.29 2.64
C ASP A 191 -7.61 -15.28 1.49
N LYS A 192 -8.52 -15.29 0.50
CA LYS A 192 -8.47 -14.41 -0.68
C LYS A 192 -8.41 -12.92 -0.31
N GLY A 193 -9.19 -12.49 0.70
CA GLY A 193 -9.13 -11.11 1.21
C GLY A 193 -7.85 -10.76 1.98
N SER A 194 -7.01 -11.76 2.26
CA SER A 194 -5.68 -11.59 2.82
C SER A 194 -4.61 -11.45 1.74
N LEU A 195 -4.88 -11.90 0.50
CA LEU A 195 -3.92 -11.86 -0.62
C LEU A 195 -3.72 -10.45 -1.19
N SER A 196 -4.77 -9.63 -1.28
CA SER A 196 -4.66 -8.22 -1.69
C SER A 196 -3.72 -7.43 -0.77
N ARG A 197 -3.67 -7.78 0.52
CA ARG A 197 -2.81 -7.14 1.53
C ARG A 197 -1.33 -7.40 1.28
N MET A 198 -1.02 -8.42 0.48
CA MET A 198 0.33 -8.83 0.15
C MET A 198 0.91 -8.08 -1.05
N MET A 199 0.10 -7.26 -1.72
CA MET A 199 0.52 -6.55 -2.92
C MET A 199 1.77 -5.69 -2.71
N PRO A 200 1.88 -4.85 -1.67
CA PRO A 200 3.13 -4.13 -1.43
C PRO A 200 4.28 -5.05 -1.07
N SER A 201 3.99 -6.23 -0.49
CA SER A 201 5.04 -7.20 -0.18
C SER A 201 5.65 -7.81 -1.44
N LEU A 202 4.81 -8.13 -2.42
CA LEU A 202 5.27 -8.60 -3.73
C LEU A 202 6.03 -7.49 -4.47
N LEU A 203 5.51 -6.26 -4.45
CA LEU A 203 6.18 -5.10 -5.03
C LEU A 203 7.58 -4.91 -4.44
N GLU A 204 7.71 -4.89 -3.10
CA GLU A 204 9.01 -4.75 -2.45
C GLU A 204 9.95 -5.91 -2.78
N ALA A 205 9.45 -7.14 -2.93
CA ALA A 205 10.27 -8.28 -3.34
C ALA A 205 10.90 -8.05 -4.72
N PHE A 206 10.11 -7.57 -5.69
CA PHE A 206 10.61 -7.24 -7.02
C PHE A 206 11.63 -6.11 -6.98
N LEU A 207 11.33 -5.03 -6.26
CA LEU A 207 12.16 -3.82 -6.24
C LEU A 207 13.49 -4.04 -5.49
N THR A 208 13.47 -4.74 -4.36
CA THR A 208 14.66 -4.93 -3.52
C THR A 208 15.52 -6.12 -3.94
N SER A 209 14.99 -7.01 -4.79
CA SER A 209 15.63 -8.29 -5.11
C SER A 209 15.99 -9.11 -3.85
N GLU A 210 15.28 -8.91 -2.74
CA GLU A 210 15.54 -9.63 -1.50
C GLU A 210 14.98 -11.06 -1.57
N ALA A 211 15.87 -12.04 -1.42
CA ALA A 211 15.53 -13.45 -1.44
C ALA A 211 14.69 -13.90 -0.22
N VAL A 212 14.59 -13.07 0.82
CA VAL A 212 13.96 -13.39 2.11
C VAL A 212 12.48 -13.75 1.97
N LEU A 213 11.81 -13.28 0.92
CA LEU A 213 10.46 -13.72 0.60
C LEU A 213 10.50 -15.01 -0.26
N THR A 214 11.45 -15.13 -1.19
CA THR A 214 11.39 -16.04 -2.34
C THR A 214 11.67 -17.54 -2.13
N SER A 215 12.01 -18.00 -0.93
CA SER A 215 12.32 -19.43 -0.71
C SER A 215 11.06 -20.29 -0.55
N ASN A 216 10.71 -21.00 -1.64
CA ASN A 216 9.87 -22.20 -1.80
C ASN A 216 8.36 -22.14 -1.48
N GLU A 217 7.56 -21.95 -2.55
CA GLU A 217 6.15 -22.35 -2.76
C GLU A 217 4.96 -21.41 -2.45
N PRO A 218 4.92 -20.56 -1.40
CA PRO A 218 3.68 -19.85 -1.07
C PRO A 218 3.28 -18.79 -2.10
N TRP A 219 4.23 -18.23 -2.87
CA TRP A 219 3.94 -17.10 -3.76
C TRP A 219 3.18 -17.46 -5.02
N GLN A 220 3.31 -18.68 -5.54
CA GLN A 220 2.45 -19.12 -6.66
C GLN A 220 0.97 -19.07 -6.25
N ALA A 221 0.70 -19.50 -5.01
CA ALA A 221 -0.64 -19.44 -4.41
C ALA A 221 -1.11 -18.01 -4.11
N ILE A 222 -0.24 -17.00 -4.22
CA ILE A 222 -0.57 -15.58 -3.97
C ILE A 222 -0.68 -14.79 -5.28
N VAL A 223 0.30 -14.94 -6.18
CA VAL A 223 0.35 -14.23 -7.47
C VAL A 223 -0.86 -14.59 -8.33
N GLN A 224 -1.19 -15.88 -8.43
CA GLN A 224 -2.25 -16.31 -9.33
C GLN A 224 -3.63 -15.74 -8.93
N PRO A 225 -4.07 -15.79 -7.65
CA PRO A 225 -5.33 -15.16 -7.26
C PRO A 225 -5.30 -13.62 -7.34
N VAL A 226 -4.16 -12.99 -7.11
CA VAL A 226 -4.01 -11.52 -7.25
C VAL A 226 -4.26 -11.09 -8.70
N VAL A 227 -3.63 -11.78 -9.65
CA VAL A 227 -3.78 -11.48 -11.08
C VAL A 227 -5.21 -11.80 -11.53
N ALA A 228 -5.73 -12.97 -11.16
CA ALA A 228 -7.09 -13.37 -11.51
C ALA A 228 -8.18 -12.48 -10.89
N GLY A 229 -7.94 -11.93 -9.69
CA GLY A 229 -8.90 -11.03 -9.04
C GLY A 229 -8.88 -9.60 -9.60
N SER A 230 -7.89 -9.26 -10.43
CA SER A 230 -7.77 -7.95 -11.05
C SER A 230 -8.18 -7.95 -12.52
N LEU A 231 -8.28 -9.13 -13.14
CA LEU A 231 -8.50 -9.33 -14.57
C LEU A 231 -9.60 -10.39 -14.75
N ASP A 232 -10.82 -9.96 -15.09
CA ASP A 232 -12.01 -10.83 -15.04
C ASP A 232 -12.27 -11.65 -16.32
N ASP A 233 -11.66 -11.33 -17.47
CA ASP A 233 -12.17 -11.78 -18.77
C ASP A 233 -11.25 -12.67 -19.65
N ASP A 234 -9.99 -12.93 -19.25
CA ASP A 234 -9.09 -13.78 -20.05
C ASP A 234 -8.21 -14.69 -19.18
N ALA A 235 -8.67 -15.93 -19.00
CA ALA A 235 -7.97 -16.92 -18.18
C ALA A 235 -6.57 -17.28 -18.73
N GLU A 236 -6.39 -17.28 -20.05
CA GLU A 236 -5.10 -17.60 -20.67
C GLU A 236 -4.10 -16.47 -20.44
N PHE A 237 -4.55 -15.23 -20.62
CA PHE A 237 -3.73 -14.05 -20.35
C PHE A 237 -3.40 -13.90 -18.86
N VAL A 238 -4.36 -14.15 -17.97
CA VAL A 238 -4.13 -14.20 -16.51
C VAL A 238 -3.07 -15.23 -16.14
N GLU A 239 -3.17 -16.44 -16.69
CA GLU A 239 -2.18 -17.49 -16.45
C GLU A 239 -0.80 -17.09 -17.00
N TYR A 240 -0.75 -16.47 -18.17
CA TYR A 240 0.48 -15.97 -18.78
C TYR A 240 1.17 -14.89 -17.93
N ILE A 241 0.42 -13.92 -17.41
CA ILE A 241 0.94 -12.89 -16.51
C ILE A 241 1.44 -13.50 -15.21
N ALA A 242 0.61 -14.35 -14.57
CA ALA A 242 0.97 -14.99 -13.31
C ALA A 242 2.24 -15.84 -13.45
N SER A 243 2.34 -16.63 -14.51
CA SER A 243 3.52 -17.45 -14.83
C SER A 243 4.77 -16.59 -15.04
N SER A 244 4.63 -15.45 -15.72
CA SER A 244 5.73 -14.50 -15.93
C SER A 244 6.22 -13.91 -14.61
N LEU A 245 5.32 -13.42 -13.74
CA LEU A 245 5.68 -12.88 -12.43
C LEU A 245 6.33 -13.94 -11.51
N VAL A 246 5.81 -15.16 -11.51
CA VAL A 246 6.40 -16.31 -10.78
C VAL A 246 7.81 -16.62 -11.29
N THR A 247 8.01 -16.57 -12.61
CA THR A 247 9.34 -16.79 -13.21
C THR A 247 10.34 -15.73 -12.75
N VAL A 248 9.93 -14.46 -12.70
CA VAL A 248 10.80 -13.37 -12.18
C VAL A 248 11.16 -13.60 -10.71
N LEU A 249 10.19 -13.95 -9.87
CA LEU A 249 10.45 -14.25 -8.46
C LEU A 249 11.43 -15.42 -8.29
N ALA A 250 11.29 -16.47 -9.10
CA ALA A 250 12.18 -17.62 -9.08
C ALA A 250 13.62 -17.23 -9.47
N LEU A 251 13.78 -16.38 -10.48
CA LEU A 251 15.10 -15.87 -10.89
C LEU A 251 15.75 -15.01 -9.80
N ILE A 252 14.99 -14.14 -9.13
CA ILE A 252 15.47 -13.36 -7.98
C ILE A 252 15.92 -14.31 -6.85
N ALA A 253 15.11 -15.33 -6.53
CA ALA A 253 15.43 -16.34 -5.52
C ALA A 253 16.75 -17.06 -5.83
N GLU A 254 16.87 -17.53 -7.07
CA GLU A 254 18.03 -18.28 -7.54
C GLU A 254 19.29 -17.43 -7.49
N SER A 255 19.19 -16.15 -7.86
CA SER A 255 20.30 -15.20 -7.78
C SER A 255 20.82 -15.00 -6.35
N GLY A 256 19.92 -15.02 -5.35
CA GLY A 256 20.30 -14.92 -3.94
C GLY A 256 20.93 -16.20 -3.39
N ALA A 257 20.46 -17.37 -3.83
CA ALA A 257 20.92 -18.66 -3.33
C ALA A 257 22.21 -19.19 -4.01
N ARG A 258 22.45 -18.80 -5.26
CA ARG A 258 23.47 -19.43 -6.14
C ARG A 258 24.55 -18.48 -6.62
N MET A 259 24.95 -17.51 -5.81
CA MET A 259 26.20 -16.75 -5.99
C MET A 259 27.43 -17.67 -5.82
N THR A 260 27.53 -18.67 -6.69
CA THR A 260 28.65 -19.56 -6.87
C THR A 260 29.38 -19.05 -8.11
N HIS A 261 30.71 -18.92 -8.04
CA HIS A 261 31.56 -18.32 -9.08
C HIS A 261 31.63 -19.10 -10.41
N ASN A 262 30.60 -19.86 -10.78
CA ASN A 262 30.54 -20.57 -12.05
C ASN A 262 29.98 -19.65 -13.14
N PHE A 263 30.87 -19.18 -14.01
CA PHE A 263 30.57 -18.31 -15.14
C PHE A 263 29.44 -18.86 -16.04
N THR A 264 29.37 -20.17 -16.26
CA THR A 264 28.31 -20.78 -17.09
C THR A 264 26.92 -20.60 -16.47
N ASN A 265 26.82 -20.69 -15.14
CA ASN A 265 25.55 -20.47 -14.44
C ASN A 265 25.11 -19.01 -14.49
N LEU A 266 26.06 -18.07 -14.42
CA LEU A 266 25.78 -16.63 -14.55
C LEU A 266 25.25 -16.30 -15.95
N LEU A 267 25.87 -16.85 -17.00
CA LEU A 267 25.41 -16.66 -18.37
C LEU A 267 24.01 -17.24 -18.62
N ASP A 268 23.75 -18.46 -18.13
CA ASP A 268 22.43 -19.09 -18.23
C ASP A 268 21.35 -18.28 -17.49
N MET A 269 21.63 -17.83 -16.26
CA MET A 269 20.70 -17.00 -15.50
C MET A 269 20.46 -15.65 -16.19
N MET A 270 21.50 -15.05 -16.77
CA MET A 270 21.38 -13.80 -17.52
C MET A 270 20.53 -13.99 -18.79
N ASP A 271 20.69 -15.08 -19.53
CA ASP A 271 19.83 -15.39 -20.70
C ASP A 271 18.36 -15.55 -20.28
N ARG A 272 18.11 -16.32 -19.20
CA ARG A 272 16.76 -16.49 -18.64
C ARG A 272 16.15 -15.17 -18.18
N ALA A 273 16.93 -14.32 -17.52
CA ALA A 273 16.49 -12.99 -17.09
C ALA A 273 16.15 -12.07 -18.28
N ASN A 274 16.95 -12.09 -19.35
CA ASN A 274 16.65 -11.32 -20.57
C ASN A 274 15.37 -11.80 -21.27
N LYS A 275 15.15 -13.12 -21.33
CA LYS A 275 13.91 -13.70 -21.87
C LYS A 275 12.69 -13.31 -21.04
N ALA A 276 12.79 -13.40 -19.72
CA ALA A 276 11.73 -12.97 -18.80
C ALA A 276 11.43 -11.48 -18.95
N ARG A 277 12.47 -10.64 -19.10
CA ARG A 277 12.35 -9.20 -19.34
C ARG A 277 11.60 -8.90 -20.62
N TYR A 278 11.97 -9.55 -21.73
CA TYR A 278 11.28 -9.39 -23.02
C TYR A 278 9.80 -9.79 -22.94
N SER A 279 9.51 -10.94 -22.32
CA SER A 279 8.15 -11.44 -22.11
C SER A 279 7.31 -10.45 -21.30
N LEU A 280 7.86 -9.96 -20.17
CA LEU A 280 7.17 -9.04 -19.28
C LEU A 280 6.95 -7.66 -19.91
N LYS A 281 7.90 -7.18 -20.72
CA LYS A 281 7.74 -5.93 -21.48
C LYS A 281 6.55 -6.01 -22.44
N ASN A 282 6.38 -7.14 -23.13
CA ASN A 282 5.24 -7.32 -24.03
C ASN A 282 3.91 -7.36 -23.26
N ILE A 283 3.87 -8.05 -22.12
CA ILE A 283 2.71 -8.04 -21.20
C ILE A 283 2.34 -6.60 -20.79
N VAL A 284 3.34 -5.80 -20.41
CA VAL A 284 3.13 -4.40 -20.01
C VAL A 284 2.51 -3.58 -21.15
N ILE A 285 3.01 -3.74 -22.37
CA ILE A 285 2.47 -3.06 -23.56
C ILE A 285 1.02 -3.51 -23.81
N GLU A 286 0.77 -4.82 -23.77
CA GLU A 286 -0.56 -5.40 -24.01
C GLU A 286 -1.58 -4.95 -22.95
N LEU A 287 -1.22 -4.92 -21.66
CA LEU A 287 -2.07 -4.37 -20.60
C LEU A 287 -2.46 -2.91 -20.86
N VAL A 288 -1.51 -2.10 -21.35
CA VAL A 288 -1.76 -0.69 -21.67
C VAL A 288 -2.68 -0.55 -22.89
N ASP A 289 -2.47 -1.37 -23.93
CA ASP A 289 -3.26 -1.38 -25.15
C ASP A 289 -4.71 -1.85 -24.91
N LEU A 290 -4.89 -2.81 -24.00
CA LEU A 290 -6.21 -3.27 -23.53
C LEU A 290 -6.91 -2.26 -22.61
N GLY A 291 -6.25 -1.16 -22.24
CA GLY A 291 -6.80 -0.13 -21.35
C GLY A 291 -6.76 -0.50 -19.86
N LEU A 292 -6.08 -1.58 -19.48
CA LEU A 292 -5.92 -2.07 -18.10
C LEU A 292 -4.79 -1.33 -17.35
N GLY A 293 -4.62 -0.05 -17.69
CA GLY A 293 -3.51 0.80 -17.28
C GLY A 293 -3.47 1.11 -15.79
N ASP A 294 -4.61 1.16 -15.12
CA ASP A 294 -4.73 1.51 -13.70
C ASP A 294 -4.76 0.30 -12.76
N SER A 295 -4.61 -0.91 -13.29
CA SER A 295 -4.65 -2.15 -12.50
C SER A 295 -3.47 -2.28 -11.53
N ASP A 296 -3.70 -2.93 -10.39
CA ASP A 296 -2.64 -3.34 -9.45
C ASP A 296 -1.62 -4.29 -10.12
N VAL A 297 -2.08 -5.11 -11.07
CA VAL A 297 -1.25 -6.03 -11.86
C VAL A 297 -0.22 -5.26 -12.69
N LEU A 298 -0.60 -4.15 -13.33
CA LEU A 298 0.38 -3.34 -14.07
C LEU A 298 1.49 -2.84 -13.14
N GLY A 299 1.14 -2.38 -11.94
CA GLY A 299 2.12 -1.94 -10.93
C GLY A 299 3.14 -3.03 -10.60
N LEU A 300 2.69 -4.28 -10.43
CA LEU A 300 3.57 -5.43 -10.24
C LEU A 300 4.44 -5.71 -11.46
N CYS A 301 3.87 -5.68 -12.67
CA CYS A 301 4.63 -5.93 -13.90
C CYS A 301 5.73 -4.88 -14.10
N LEU A 302 5.45 -3.60 -13.84
CA LEU A 302 6.44 -2.53 -13.90
C LEU A 302 7.55 -2.73 -12.84
N ALA A 303 7.19 -3.07 -11.60
CA ALA A 303 8.17 -3.35 -10.55
C ALA A 303 9.03 -4.58 -10.86
N ALA A 304 8.43 -5.64 -11.39
CA ALA A 304 9.12 -6.84 -11.82
C ALA A 304 10.08 -6.56 -12.99
N LEU A 305 9.71 -5.68 -13.92
CA LEU A 305 10.57 -5.25 -15.02
C LEU A 305 11.82 -4.52 -14.49
N LEU A 306 11.65 -3.56 -13.58
CA LEU A 306 12.77 -2.87 -12.93
C LEU A 306 13.62 -3.81 -12.06
N GLY A 307 12.98 -4.79 -11.41
CA GLY A 307 13.67 -5.84 -10.66
C GLY A 307 14.57 -6.71 -11.56
N LEU A 308 14.10 -7.05 -12.75
CA LEU A 308 14.88 -7.77 -13.76
C LEU A 308 16.04 -6.95 -14.30
N ASP A 309 15.85 -5.66 -14.58
CA ASP A 309 16.93 -4.78 -15.02
C ASP A 309 18.06 -4.75 -13.98
N ARG A 310 17.72 -4.58 -12.70
CA ARG A 310 18.68 -4.62 -11.59
C ARG A 310 19.39 -5.97 -11.49
N LEU A 311 18.65 -7.07 -11.63
CA LEU A 311 19.22 -8.41 -11.61
C LEU A 311 20.22 -8.59 -12.77
N ILE A 312 19.84 -8.21 -13.98
CA ILE A 312 20.68 -8.32 -15.18
C ILE A 312 21.94 -7.48 -15.02
N SER A 313 21.83 -6.24 -14.55
CA SER A 313 22.98 -5.36 -14.33
C SER A 313 23.95 -5.90 -13.29
N ARG A 314 23.43 -6.47 -12.20
CA ARG A 314 24.24 -7.18 -11.19
C ARG A 314 24.95 -8.40 -11.80
N LEU A 315 24.25 -9.26 -12.52
CA LEU A 315 24.83 -10.45 -13.17
C LEU A 315 25.90 -10.05 -14.20
N ARG A 316 25.68 -8.97 -14.95
CA ARG A 316 26.67 -8.41 -15.89
C ARG A 316 27.90 -7.90 -15.17
N HIS A 317 27.73 -7.16 -14.08
CA HIS A 317 28.84 -6.63 -13.30
C HIS A 317 29.72 -7.76 -12.73
N GLU A 318 29.10 -8.85 -12.28
CA GLU A 318 29.79 -10.04 -11.80
C GLU A 318 30.50 -10.82 -12.91
N ALA A 319 29.89 -10.92 -14.10
CA ALA A 319 30.45 -11.66 -15.23
C ALA A 319 31.53 -10.88 -16.00
N PHE A 320 31.39 -9.55 -16.09
CA PHE A 320 32.20 -8.68 -16.94
C PHE A 320 32.53 -7.40 -16.16
N ALA A 321 33.63 -7.41 -15.41
CA ALA A 321 34.05 -6.28 -14.56
C ALA A 321 34.27 -4.94 -15.30
N HIS A 322 34.31 -4.94 -16.65
CA HIS A 322 34.71 -3.80 -17.48
C HIS A 322 33.99 -3.77 -18.84
N ASP A 323 32.68 -3.56 -18.88
CA ASP A 323 31.96 -2.76 -19.91
C ASP A 323 30.46 -2.89 -19.63
N LEU A 324 29.84 -1.84 -19.09
CA LEU A 324 28.40 -1.82 -18.81
C LEU A 324 27.75 -0.81 -19.75
N ASP A 325 27.11 -1.34 -20.80
CA ASP A 325 26.17 -0.58 -21.61
C ASP A 325 24.88 -0.34 -20.81
N SER A 326 24.69 0.89 -20.33
CA SER A 326 23.53 1.33 -19.53
C SER A 326 22.25 1.50 -20.36
N SER A 327 22.33 1.34 -21.69
CA SER A 327 21.22 1.66 -22.60
C SER A 327 19.92 0.90 -22.31
N TYR A 328 19.99 -0.32 -21.75
CA TYR A 328 18.80 -1.14 -21.50
C TYR A 328 17.97 -0.71 -20.29
N GLU A 329 18.62 -0.22 -19.23
CA GLU A 329 17.94 0.28 -18.03
C GLU A 329 17.23 1.61 -18.32
N GLU A 330 17.84 2.44 -19.17
CA GLU A 330 17.29 3.73 -19.57
C GLU A 330 16.00 3.58 -20.38
N ASP A 331 15.93 2.61 -21.30
CA ASP A 331 14.75 2.40 -22.14
C ASP A 331 13.53 1.92 -21.36
N ASP A 332 13.70 0.97 -20.42
CA ASP A 332 12.58 0.45 -19.62
C ASP A 332 12.19 1.41 -18.51
N THR A 333 13.14 2.14 -17.92
CA THR A 333 12.83 3.27 -17.03
C THR A 333 11.98 4.31 -17.76
N ARG A 334 12.36 4.69 -18.99
CA ARG A 334 11.58 5.63 -19.81
C ARG A 334 10.18 5.10 -20.11
N LEU A 335 10.06 3.82 -20.47
CA LEU A 335 8.77 3.17 -20.69
C LEU A 335 7.88 3.23 -19.44
N CYS A 336 8.43 2.86 -18.27
CA CYS A 336 7.70 2.89 -17.00
C CYS A 336 7.23 4.31 -16.65
N VAL A 337 8.09 5.32 -16.83
CA VAL A 337 7.74 6.73 -16.62
C VAL A 337 6.59 7.14 -17.54
N GLN A 338 6.67 6.81 -18.83
CA GLN A 338 5.63 7.14 -19.81
C GLN A 338 4.29 6.50 -19.45
N ILE A 339 4.29 5.20 -19.13
CA ILE A 339 3.10 4.45 -18.77
C ILE A 339 2.44 5.06 -17.52
N LEU A 340 3.22 5.31 -16.47
CA LEU A 340 2.68 5.89 -15.24
C LEU A 340 2.16 7.31 -15.44
N GLN A 341 2.82 8.13 -16.27
CA GLN A 341 2.31 9.46 -16.60
C GLN A 341 0.97 9.40 -17.33
N GLU A 342 0.81 8.48 -18.29
CA GLU A 342 -0.46 8.31 -19.00
C GLU A 342 -1.55 7.73 -18.10
N GLU A 343 -1.20 6.79 -17.22
CA GLU A 343 -2.09 6.25 -16.19
C GLU A 343 -2.63 7.36 -15.28
N PHE A 344 -1.75 8.18 -14.70
CA PHE A 344 -2.16 9.26 -13.80
C PHE A 344 -3.01 10.30 -14.52
N LYS A 345 -2.67 10.65 -15.78
CA LYS A 345 -3.48 11.57 -16.59
C LYS A 345 -4.89 11.00 -16.83
N ARG A 346 -5.01 9.71 -17.16
CA ARG A 346 -6.31 9.05 -17.36
C ARG A 346 -7.12 9.05 -16.06
N SER A 347 -6.53 8.65 -14.94
CA SER A 347 -7.21 8.61 -13.64
C SER A 347 -7.62 10.01 -13.14
N GLU A 348 -6.89 11.07 -13.48
CA GLU A 348 -7.28 12.45 -13.14
C GLU A 348 -8.36 13.01 -14.09
N ALA A 349 -8.32 12.66 -15.38
CA ALA A 349 -9.30 13.11 -16.36
C ALA A 349 -10.68 12.45 -16.17
N THR A 350 -10.70 11.18 -15.78
CA THR A 350 -11.91 10.40 -15.54
C THR A 350 -11.81 9.68 -14.20
N PRO A 351 -11.96 10.41 -13.07
CA PRO A 351 -11.95 9.78 -11.76
C PRO A 351 -13.11 8.81 -11.65
N ALA A 352 -12.87 7.66 -11.02
CA ALA A 352 -13.87 6.61 -10.85
C ALA A 352 -15.11 7.13 -10.09
N THR A 353 -16.28 6.56 -10.41
CA THR A 353 -17.58 7.05 -9.93
C THR A 353 -17.68 7.03 -8.40
N ASP A 354 -17.11 6.01 -7.77
CA ASP A 354 -17.00 5.86 -6.32
C ASP A 354 -16.19 7.01 -5.69
N ILE A 355 -15.07 7.41 -6.28
CA ILE A 355 -14.26 8.55 -5.83
C ILE A 355 -15.09 9.84 -5.92
N GLN A 356 -15.80 10.05 -7.04
CA GLN A 356 -16.66 11.23 -7.19
C GLN A 356 -17.79 11.26 -6.16
N LEU A 357 -18.40 10.11 -5.85
CA LEU A 357 -19.41 9.97 -4.83
C LEU A 357 -18.85 10.22 -3.43
N ALA A 358 -17.66 9.69 -3.12
CA ALA A 358 -16.97 9.92 -1.86
C ALA A 358 -16.74 11.42 -1.62
N PHE A 359 -16.24 12.15 -2.63
CA PHE A 359 -16.09 13.61 -2.54
C PHE A 359 -17.43 14.32 -2.33
N LYS A 360 -18.51 13.90 -3.00
CA LYS A 360 -19.85 14.48 -2.81
C LYS A 360 -20.38 14.24 -1.39
N ARG A 361 -20.24 13.02 -0.86
CA ARG A 361 -20.68 12.62 0.49
C ARG A 361 -19.90 13.35 1.58
N HIS A 362 -18.60 13.58 1.36
CA HIS A 362 -17.73 14.29 2.29
C HIS A 362 -17.67 15.81 2.04
N ALA A 363 -18.35 16.33 1.02
CA ALA A 363 -18.47 17.77 0.77
C ALA A 363 -18.98 18.59 1.98
N PRO A 364 -19.90 18.09 2.84
CA PRO A 364 -20.30 18.78 4.06
C PRO A 364 -19.17 18.92 5.10
N MET A 365 -18.13 18.07 5.07
CA MET A 365 -16.93 18.22 5.90
C MET A 365 -16.00 19.33 5.39
N LEU A 366 -16.25 19.87 4.17
CA LEU A 366 -15.52 20.98 3.56
C LEU A 366 -16.07 22.35 3.98
N ALA A 367 -17.29 22.41 4.50
CA ALA A 367 -17.86 23.66 4.97
C ALA A 367 -17.13 24.07 6.27
N PRO A 368 -16.56 25.29 6.35
CA PRO A 368 -16.02 25.78 7.61
C PRO A 368 -17.15 25.73 8.64
N ARG A 369 -16.89 25.08 9.78
CA ARG A 369 -17.82 25.13 10.92
C ARG A 369 -17.92 26.59 11.34
N SER A 370 -19.02 27.22 10.96
CA SER A 370 -19.37 28.61 11.28
C SER A 370 -19.46 28.85 12.76
#